data_AF-A0A0C2JU10-F1
#
_entry.id   AF-A0A0C2JU10-F1
#
_cell.length_a   1.000
_cell.length_b   1.000
_cell.length_c   1.000
_cell.angle_alpha   90.00
_cell.angle_beta   90.00
_cell.angle_gamma   90.00
#
_symmetry.space_group_name_H-M   'P 1'
#
loop_
_entity.id
_entity.type
_entity.pdbx_description
1 polymer ?
#
loop_
_entity_poly.entity_id
_entity_poly.type
_entity_poly.pdbx_seq_one_letter_code
_entity_poly.pdbx_strand_id
1 'polypeptide(L)'
;MTALAVALVLNPVVPMHVTGAVAIAHGALLLPVAVGVVLIAVLTDHGRSRRLDQRVRAALEGHSMPYELAWLMLLLVLFLIATLGVSFFAAVFFPAVSWEVMMPPVRILLLFVLPLVVVDLGGFTTAGYSTVMPMIAMGVNERWRWMGAVPSVVVLALMALVIYPAPAPNAVVAVAAVVAIVAAVAVPEEIFFRALLQTRLERVLGRWTGLLAGVVLFTAASVYLSEFGDFSRQAQELEFGVVHALVFYAGVGVLQGYLWAAYRNIWLNILLRSGIVLLRVAPALQLV
;
A
#
# COMPACT_ATOMS: atom_id res chain seq x y z
N MET A 1 18.90 -7.66 16.94
CA MET A 1 20.08 -7.67 16.04
C MET A 1 20.78 -9.04 16.06
N THR A 2 21.17 -9.56 17.23
CA THR A 2 21.80 -10.89 17.36
C THR A 2 20.88 -12.08 17.09
N ALA A 3 19.58 -11.99 17.41
CA ALA A 3 18.62 -13.06 17.10
C ALA A 3 18.38 -13.28 15.59
N LEU A 4 18.54 -12.23 14.77
CA LEU A 4 18.42 -12.30 13.31
C LEU A 4 19.65 -12.98 12.68
N ALA A 5 20.84 -12.70 13.23
CA ALA A 5 22.08 -13.35 12.82
C ALA A 5 22.11 -14.84 13.21
N VAL A 6 21.57 -15.20 14.38
CA VAL A 6 21.47 -16.61 14.83
C VAL A 6 20.46 -17.40 13.99
N ALA A 7 19.34 -16.79 13.59
CA ALA A 7 18.37 -17.42 12.69
C ALA A 7 18.95 -17.69 11.29
N LEU A 8 19.82 -16.80 10.78
CA LEU A 8 20.52 -16.96 9.50
C LEU A 8 21.62 -18.04 9.53
N VAL A 9 22.20 -18.33 10.69
CA VAL A 9 23.27 -19.33 10.83
C VAL A 9 22.73 -20.73 11.11
N LEU A 10 21.55 -20.86 11.74
CA LEU A 10 21.03 -22.16 12.21
C LEU A 10 20.07 -22.88 11.26
N ASN A 11 19.65 -22.29 10.13
CA ASN A 11 18.78 -22.98 9.16
C ASN A 11 19.23 -22.76 7.70
N PRO A 12 20.33 -23.38 7.26
CA PRO A 12 20.58 -23.53 5.84
C PRO A 12 19.71 -24.68 5.31
N VAL A 13 18.87 -24.38 4.30
CA VAL A 13 18.17 -25.37 3.46
C VAL A 13 16.92 -26.00 4.09
N VAL A 14 15.76 -25.39 3.83
CA VAL A 14 14.50 -26.15 3.72
C VAL A 14 14.48 -26.78 2.32
N PRO A 15 14.49 -28.12 2.17
CA PRO A 15 14.54 -28.76 0.86
C PRO A 15 13.26 -28.51 0.06
N MET A 16 13.39 -27.83 -1.07
CA MET A 16 12.30 -27.47 -2.01
C MET A 16 11.87 -28.64 -2.90
N HIS A 17 11.55 -29.81 -2.37
CA HIS A 17 11.06 -30.92 -3.21
C HIS A 17 9.70 -31.43 -2.73
N VAL A 18 8.77 -31.60 -3.68
CA VAL A 18 7.53 -32.41 -3.64
C VAL A 18 6.17 -31.70 -3.50
N THR A 19 6.07 -30.36 -3.53
CA THR A 19 4.83 -29.70 -3.99
C THR A 19 5.16 -28.69 -5.09
N GLY A 20 4.32 -28.55 -6.12
CA GLY A 20 4.66 -27.75 -7.31
C GLY A 20 5.19 -26.37 -6.93
N ALA A 21 6.39 -26.02 -7.41
CA ALA A 21 7.23 -24.89 -6.96
C ALA A 21 6.51 -23.54 -6.87
N VAL A 22 5.41 -23.42 -7.60
CA VAL A 22 4.54 -22.25 -7.72
C VAL A 22 3.58 -22.09 -6.53
N ALA A 23 2.89 -23.14 -6.10
CA ALA A 23 1.80 -23.01 -5.12
C ALA A 23 2.33 -22.76 -3.69
N ILE A 24 3.52 -23.28 -3.37
CA ILE A 24 4.18 -23.09 -2.07
C ILE A 24 4.65 -21.63 -1.89
N ALA A 25 5.12 -20.99 -2.96
CA ALA A 25 5.62 -19.61 -2.92
C ALA A 25 4.54 -18.60 -2.52
N HIS A 26 3.26 -18.82 -2.89
CA HIS A 26 2.15 -17.93 -2.56
C HIS A 26 1.66 -18.09 -1.12
N GLY A 27 1.50 -19.32 -0.65
CA GLY A 27 1.17 -19.60 0.75
C GLY A 27 2.25 -19.03 1.68
N ALA A 28 3.51 -19.06 1.24
CA ALA A 28 4.63 -18.46 1.96
C ALA A 28 4.56 -16.92 2.04
N LEU A 29 3.94 -16.22 1.08
CA LEU A 29 3.77 -14.76 1.13
C LEU A 29 2.53 -14.31 1.92
N LEU A 30 1.49 -15.16 2.01
CA LEU A 30 0.31 -14.88 2.84
C LEU A 30 0.59 -15.07 4.34
N LEU A 31 1.53 -15.94 4.71
CA LEU A 31 1.93 -16.16 6.09
C LEU A 31 2.46 -14.86 6.76
N PRO A 32 3.42 -14.12 6.19
CA PRO A 32 3.83 -12.81 6.68
C PRO A 32 2.64 -11.86 6.89
N VAL A 33 1.71 -11.82 5.93
CA VAL A 33 0.52 -10.96 6.00
C VAL A 33 -0.35 -11.35 7.21
N ALA A 34 -0.66 -12.63 7.36
CA ALA A 34 -1.45 -13.15 8.48
C ALA A 34 -0.77 -12.87 9.83
N VAL A 35 0.54 -13.10 9.93
CA VAL A 35 1.34 -12.78 11.13
C VAL A 35 1.26 -11.28 11.43
N GLY A 36 1.38 -10.42 10.41
CA GLY A 36 1.23 -8.98 10.55
C GLY A 36 -0.14 -8.57 11.11
N VAL A 37 -1.23 -9.14 10.57
CA VAL A 37 -2.60 -8.87 11.05
C VAL A 37 -2.76 -9.29 12.51
N VAL A 38 -2.28 -10.49 12.88
CA VAL A 38 -2.32 -10.99 14.26
C VAL A 38 -1.51 -10.10 15.19
N LEU A 39 -0.29 -9.70 14.80
CA LEU A 39 0.55 -8.80 15.59
C LEU A 39 -0.10 -7.43 15.78
N ILE A 40 -0.75 -6.88 14.75
CA ILE A 40 -1.51 -5.63 14.90
C ILE A 40 -2.65 -5.83 15.91
N ALA A 41 -3.41 -6.92 15.81
CA ALA A 41 -4.52 -7.19 16.71
C ALA A 41 -4.08 -7.32 18.18
N VAL A 42 -2.94 -7.96 18.43
CA VAL A 42 -2.39 -8.16 19.78
C VAL A 42 -1.75 -6.89 20.34
N LEU A 43 -0.98 -6.15 19.53
CA LEU A 43 -0.23 -4.98 19.99
C LEU A 43 -1.08 -3.70 20.08
N THR A 44 -2.27 -3.68 19.46
CA THR A 44 -3.12 -2.49 19.45
C THR A 44 -3.82 -2.29 20.80
N ASP A 45 -3.57 -1.15 21.43
CA ASP A 45 -4.38 -0.65 22.53
C ASP A 45 -5.74 -0.16 21.99
N HIS A 46 -6.77 -1.00 22.16
CA HIS A 46 -8.12 -0.75 21.66
C HIS A 46 -8.76 0.49 22.30
N GLY A 47 -8.38 0.84 23.54
CA GLY A 47 -8.88 2.03 24.23
C GLY A 47 -8.36 3.31 23.58
N ARG A 48 -7.05 3.36 23.31
CA ARG A 48 -6.42 4.49 22.61
C ARG A 48 -6.86 4.59 21.15
N SER A 49 -6.98 3.45 20.46
CA SER A 49 -7.49 3.40 19.08
C SER A 49 -8.91 3.98 18.99
N ARG A 50 -9.81 3.66 19.93
CA ARG A 50 -11.17 4.25 19.96
C ARG A 50 -11.17 5.77 20.18
N ARG A 51 -10.29 6.30 21.06
CA ARG A 51 -10.14 7.75 21.25
C ARG A 51 -9.58 8.43 20.00
N LEU A 52 -8.68 7.78 19.29
CA LEU A 52 -8.17 8.26 18.00
C LEU A 52 -9.28 8.30 16.94
N ASP A 53 -10.11 7.25 16.86
CA ASP A 53 -11.27 7.24 15.96
C ASP A 53 -12.27 8.36 16.27
N GLN A 54 -12.51 8.67 17.55
CA GLN A 54 -13.35 9.81 17.95
C GLN A 54 -12.76 11.13 17.47
N ARG A 55 -11.44 11.34 17.59
CA ARG A 55 -10.75 12.53 17.09
C ARG A 55 -10.83 12.66 15.57
N VAL A 56 -10.67 11.54 14.85
CA VAL A 56 -10.84 11.49 13.39
C VAL A 56 -12.28 11.83 13.01
N ARG A 57 -13.28 11.27 13.71
CA ARG A 57 -14.69 11.59 13.44
C ARG A 57 -14.99 13.07 13.66
N ALA A 58 -14.50 13.64 14.76
CA ALA A 58 -14.64 15.06 15.06
C ALA A 58 -13.95 15.94 14.01
N ALA A 59 -12.76 15.54 13.53
CA ALA A 59 -12.06 16.26 12.45
C ALA A 59 -12.82 16.22 11.10
N LEU A 60 -13.70 15.24 10.92
CA LEU A 60 -14.55 15.11 9.72
C LEU A 60 -15.97 15.66 9.93
N GLU A 61 -16.31 16.15 11.13
CA GLU A 61 -17.59 16.82 11.38
C GLU A 61 -17.59 18.16 10.64
N GLY A 62 -18.49 18.31 9.67
CA GLY A 62 -18.58 19.48 8.79
C GLY A 62 -18.24 19.22 7.32
N HIS A 63 -17.66 18.06 7.02
CA HIS A 63 -17.40 17.64 5.64
C HIS A 63 -18.61 16.90 5.05
N SER A 64 -18.93 17.17 3.77
CA SER A 64 -20.01 16.49 3.05
C SER A 64 -19.55 15.12 2.55
N MET A 65 -19.47 14.15 3.47
CA MET A 65 -18.97 12.78 3.23
C MET A 65 -19.41 12.13 1.90
N PRO A 66 -20.71 12.11 1.52
CA PRO A 66 -21.11 11.44 0.27
C PRO A 66 -20.58 12.14 -0.98
N TYR A 67 -20.42 13.45 -0.96
CA TYR A 67 -19.90 14.22 -2.09
C TYR A 67 -18.40 14.00 -2.27
N GLU A 68 -17.64 14.07 -1.17
CA GLU A 68 -16.20 13.78 -1.21
C GLU A 68 -15.93 12.35 -1.66
N LEU A 69 -16.70 11.37 -1.15
CA LEU A 69 -16.60 9.99 -1.60
C LEU A 69 -16.92 9.85 -3.10
N ALA A 70 -17.98 10.50 -3.59
CA ALA A 70 -18.34 10.44 -5.01
C ALA A 70 -17.20 10.96 -5.90
N TRP A 71 -16.55 12.08 -5.52
CA TRP A 71 -15.39 12.59 -6.24
C TRP A 71 -14.18 11.69 -6.16
N LEU A 72 -13.86 11.13 -4.98
CA LEU A 72 -12.76 10.19 -4.85
C LEU A 72 -13.00 8.95 -5.71
N MET A 73 -14.23 8.42 -5.74
CA MET A 73 -14.61 7.31 -6.61
C MET A 73 -14.50 7.68 -8.10
N LEU A 74 -14.93 8.88 -8.48
CA LEU A 74 -14.77 9.37 -9.85
C LEU A 74 -13.29 9.48 -10.25
N LEU A 75 -12.45 10.04 -9.38
CA LEU A 75 -11.00 10.15 -9.62
C LEU A 75 -10.34 8.78 -9.72
N LEU A 76 -10.77 7.79 -8.91
CA LEU A 76 -10.30 6.41 -9.03
C LEU A 76 -10.67 5.82 -10.40
N VAL A 77 -11.92 5.99 -10.85
CA VAL A 77 -12.36 5.50 -12.17
C VAL A 77 -11.58 6.19 -13.30
N LEU A 78 -11.41 7.52 -13.23
CA LEU A 78 -10.63 8.28 -14.19
C LEU A 78 -9.17 7.84 -14.21
N PHE A 79 -8.58 7.51 -13.05
CA PHE A 79 -7.24 6.94 -12.95
C PHE A 79 -7.12 5.59 -13.67
N LEU A 80 -8.08 4.69 -13.49
CA LEU A 80 -8.07 3.39 -14.19
C LEU A 80 -8.22 3.58 -15.71
N ILE A 81 -9.11 4.48 -16.15
CA ILE A 81 -9.28 4.81 -17.58
C ILE A 81 -8.00 5.46 -18.14
N ALA A 82 -7.41 6.40 -17.41
CA ALA A 82 -6.17 7.05 -17.81
C ALA A 82 -5.02 6.05 -17.92
N THR A 83 -4.96 5.05 -17.04
CA THR A 83 -3.99 3.95 -17.12
C THR A 83 -4.11 3.22 -18.46
N LEU A 84 -5.33 2.85 -18.88
CA LEU A 84 -5.55 2.25 -20.19
C LEU A 84 -5.13 3.17 -21.34
N GLY A 85 -5.50 4.46 -21.24
CA GLY A 85 -5.21 5.47 -22.25
C GLY A 85 -3.72 5.73 -22.44
N VAL A 86 -2.97 5.86 -21.34
CA VAL A 86 -1.50 5.98 -21.40
C VAL A 86 -0.90 4.71 -21.96
N SER A 87 -1.44 3.52 -21.64
CA SER A 87 -0.84 2.24 -22.04
C SER A 87 -0.95 2.08 -23.55
N PHE A 88 -2.14 2.39 -24.09
CA PHE A 88 -2.37 2.48 -25.52
C PHE A 88 -1.48 3.56 -26.18
N PHE A 89 -1.43 4.76 -25.59
CA PHE A 89 -0.67 5.88 -26.14
C PHE A 89 0.85 5.59 -26.19
N ALA A 90 1.41 5.02 -25.11
CA ALA A 90 2.81 4.63 -25.05
C ALA A 90 3.14 3.58 -26.12
N ALA A 91 2.29 2.57 -26.30
CA ALA A 91 2.47 1.54 -27.31
C ALA A 91 2.47 2.09 -28.75
N VAL A 92 1.66 3.12 -29.03
CA VAL A 92 1.52 3.71 -30.37
C VAL A 92 2.62 4.74 -30.66
N PHE A 93 2.90 5.65 -29.74
CA PHE A 93 3.73 6.83 -30.00
C PHE A 93 5.15 6.73 -29.46
N PHE A 94 5.35 5.97 -28.38
CA PHE A 94 6.64 5.87 -27.69
C PHE A 94 7.01 4.41 -27.39
N PRO A 95 7.13 3.54 -28.41
CA PRO A 95 7.39 2.12 -28.19
C PRO A 95 8.74 1.84 -27.50
N ALA A 96 9.66 2.81 -27.48
CA ALA A 96 10.94 2.74 -26.80
C ALA A 96 10.93 3.29 -25.36
N VAL A 97 9.87 4.01 -24.94
CA VAL A 97 9.76 4.54 -23.58
C VAL A 97 9.00 3.54 -22.72
N SER A 98 9.60 3.14 -21.60
CA SER A 98 8.94 2.23 -20.69
C SER A 98 7.73 2.88 -20.02
N TRP A 99 6.67 2.09 -19.86
CA TRP A 99 5.47 2.41 -19.10
C TRP A 99 5.78 3.03 -17.72
N GLU A 100 6.82 2.51 -17.07
CA GLU A 100 7.30 2.92 -15.75
C GLU A 100 7.66 4.40 -15.66
N VAL A 101 8.05 5.03 -16.77
CA VAL A 101 8.39 6.46 -16.81
C VAL A 101 7.14 7.33 -16.99
N MET A 102 6.14 6.84 -17.72
CA MET A 102 4.95 7.62 -18.10
C MET A 102 3.83 7.57 -17.05
N MET A 103 3.78 6.52 -16.24
CA MET A 103 2.71 6.31 -15.27
C MET A 103 2.82 7.16 -13.97
N PRO A 104 4.02 7.41 -13.40
CA PRO A 104 4.15 8.18 -12.16
C PRO A 104 3.46 9.55 -12.17
N PRO A 105 3.56 10.39 -13.22
CA PRO A 105 2.85 11.67 -13.25
C PRO A 105 1.33 11.52 -13.16
N VAL A 106 0.75 10.53 -13.84
CA VAL A 106 -0.70 10.25 -13.82
C VAL A 106 -1.14 9.79 -12.43
N ARG A 107 -0.36 8.91 -11.80
CA ARG A 107 -0.61 8.43 -10.44
C ARG A 107 -0.54 9.58 -9.43
N ILE A 108 0.50 10.41 -9.49
CA ILE A 108 0.65 11.58 -8.61
C ILE A 108 -0.51 12.56 -8.83
N LEU A 109 -0.88 12.85 -10.08
CA LEU A 109 -1.94 13.80 -10.37
C LEU A 109 -3.32 13.31 -9.88
N LEU A 110 -3.71 12.08 -10.24
CA LEU A 110 -5.06 11.57 -10.03
C LEU A 110 -5.28 10.91 -8.65
N LEU A 111 -4.23 10.36 -8.03
CA LEU A 111 -4.34 9.74 -6.70
C LEU A 111 -3.85 10.65 -5.58
N PHE A 112 -3.04 11.67 -5.86
CA PHE A 112 -2.53 12.56 -4.80
C PHE A 112 -3.00 14.01 -4.95
N VAL A 113 -2.62 14.70 -6.01
CA VAL A 113 -2.84 16.14 -6.15
C VAL A 113 -4.33 16.49 -6.25
N LEU A 114 -5.06 15.90 -7.21
CA LEU A 114 -6.47 16.21 -7.42
C LEU A 114 -7.36 15.79 -6.25
N PRO A 115 -7.21 14.57 -5.66
CA PRO A 115 -7.95 14.19 -4.47
C PRO A 115 -7.76 15.16 -3.31
N LEU A 116 -6.53 15.61 -3.08
CA LEU A 116 -6.22 16.57 -2.01
C LEU A 116 -6.91 17.91 -2.28
N VAL A 117 -6.83 18.43 -3.50
CA VAL A 117 -7.48 19.69 -3.90
C VAL A 117 -9.00 19.60 -3.73
N VAL A 118 -9.63 18.51 -4.21
CA VAL A 118 -11.09 18.35 -4.13
C VAL A 118 -11.57 18.25 -2.68
N VAL A 119 -10.86 17.49 -1.84
CA VAL A 119 -11.18 17.34 -0.42
C VAL A 119 -10.94 18.64 0.35
N ASP A 120 -9.81 19.31 0.12
CA ASP A 120 -9.46 20.53 0.84
C ASP A 120 -10.39 21.69 0.45
N LEU A 121 -10.74 21.83 -0.83
CA LEU A 121 -11.72 22.84 -1.28
C LEU A 121 -13.11 22.62 -0.66
N GLY A 122 -13.54 21.36 -0.51
CA GLY A 122 -14.78 21.03 0.17
C GLY A 122 -14.77 21.41 1.66
N GLY A 123 -13.64 21.19 2.33
CA GLY A 123 -13.44 21.54 3.75
C GLY A 123 -13.34 23.04 4.00
N PHE A 124 -12.63 23.79 3.14
CA PHE A 124 -12.46 25.24 3.29
C PHE A 124 -13.74 26.03 3.07
N THR A 125 -14.54 25.66 2.07
CA THR A 125 -15.77 26.39 1.71
C THR A 125 -16.89 26.20 2.72
N THR A 126 -16.91 25.07 3.45
CA THR A 126 -18.06 24.69 4.28
C THR A 126 -17.82 24.85 5.78
N ALA A 127 -16.58 24.64 6.27
CA ALA A 127 -16.33 24.53 7.71
C ALA A 127 -15.11 25.31 8.24
N GLY A 128 -14.17 25.74 7.40
CA GLY A 128 -12.94 26.43 7.86
C GLY A 128 -11.93 25.55 8.63
N TYR A 129 -12.18 24.23 8.75
CA TYR A 129 -11.39 23.26 9.53
C TYR A 129 -10.60 22.25 8.66
N SER A 130 -10.14 22.66 7.47
CA SER A 130 -9.57 21.75 6.46
C SER A 130 -8.28 21.00 6.90
N THR A 131 -7.46 21.58 7.78
CA THR A 131 -6.11 21.07 8.06
C THR A 131 -6.00 20.05 9.20
N VAL A 132 -7.09 19.74 9.91
CA VAL A 132 -7.04 18.89 11.11
C VAL A 132 -6.76 17.43 10.76
N MET A 133 -7.39 16.90 9.70
CA MET A 133 -7.20 15.50 9.30
C MET A 133 -5.77 15.20 8.79
N PRO A 134 -5.16 16.02 7.91
CA PRO A 134 -3.74 15.90 7.56
C PRO A 134 -2.82 15.92 8.79
N MET A 135 -3.09 16.80 9.76
CA MET A 135 -2.31 16.89 10.99
C MET A 135 -2.42 15.61 11.83
N ILE A 136 -3.61 15.01 11.94
CA ILE A 136 -3.78 13.72 12.64
C ILE A 136 -3.01 12.62 11.91
N ALA A 137 -3.13 12.53 10.58
CA ALA A 137 -2.53 11.47 9.77
C ALA A 137 -1.00 11.53 9.70
N MET A 138 -0.43 12.72 9.49
CA MET A 138 1.01 12.94 9.26
C MET A 138 1.77 13.39 10.51
N GLY A 139 1.15 14.17 11.40
CA GLY A 139 1.73 14.70 12.64
C GLY A 139 1.72 13.68 13.78
N VAL A 140 2.40 12.55 13.59
CA VAL A 140 2.34 11.41 14.53
C VAL A 140 3.33 11.59 15.68
N ASN A 141 2.92 12.36 16.70
CA ASN A 141 3.74 12.60 17.90
C ASN A 141 3.54 11.54 19.02
N GLU A 142 2.47 10.75 18.94
CA GLU A 142 2.13 9.79 20.00
C GLU A 142 2.93 8.49 19.83
N ARG A 143 3.80 8.15 20.79
CA ARG A 143 4.68 6.97 20.74
C ARG A 143 3.94 5.65 20.48
N TRP A 144 2.72 5.48 21.02
CA TRP A 144 1.95 4.25 20.83
C TRP A 144 1.54 4.03 19.37
N ARG A 145 1.38 5.09 18.56
CA ARG A 145 1.06 5.00 17.13
C ARG A 145 2.23 4.46 16.31
N TRP A 146 3.44 4.53 16.86
CA TRP A 146 4.64 3.94 16.29
C TRP A 146 4.84 2.47 16.66
N MET A 147 4.02 1.90 17.57
CA MET A 147 4.07 0.46 17.85
C MET A 147 3.72 -0.38 16.62
N GLY A 148 2.96 0.18 15.67
CA GLY A 148 2.71 -0.44 14.36
C GLY A 148 3.98 -0.64 13.51
N ALA A 149 5.12 -0.03 13.86
CA ALA A 149 6.39 -0.33 13.20
C ALA A 149 6.83 -1.78 13.43
N VAL A 150 6.51 -2.37 14.59
CA VAL A 150 6.83 -3.76 14.91
C VAL A 150 6.20 -4.73 13.90
N PRO A 151 4.87 -4.76 13.69
CA PRO A 151 4.28 -5.63 12.68
C PRO A 151 4.78 -5.32 11.27
N SER A 152 4.95 -4.04 10.90
CA SER A 152 5.48 -3.70 9.57
C SER A 152 6.88 -4.28 9.33
N VAL A 153 7.80 -4.13 10.28
CA VAL A 153 9.17 -4.67 10.17
C VAL A 153 9.16 -6.19 10.17
N VAL A 154 8.34 -6.83 11.01
CA VAL A 154 8.23 -8.30 11.03
C VAL A 154 7.70 -8.83 9.71
N VAL A 155 6.64 -8.23 9.16
CA VAL A 155 6.09 -8.62 7.84
C VAL A 155 7.16 -8.49 6.76
N LEU A 156 7.83 -7.33 6.68
CA LEU A 156 8.87 -7.09 5.68
C LEU A 156 10.05 -8.04 5.83
N ALA A 157 10.48 -8.34 7.06
CA ALA A 157 11.55 -9.29 7.32
C ALA A 157 11.15 -10.72 6.90
N LEU A 158 9.93 -11.16 7.25
CA LEU A 158 9.44 -12.48 6.85
C LEU A 158 9.26 -12.58 5.33
N MET A 159 8.74 -11.54 4.67
CA MET A 159 8.65 -11.48 3.21
C MET A 159 10.05 -11.51 2.57
N ALA A 160 11.01 -10.76 3.12
CA ALA A 160 12.38 -10.79 2.65
C ALA A 160 13.01 -12.18 2.78
N LEU A 161 12.79 -12.88 3.90
CA LEU A 161 13.29 -14.26 4.08
C LEU A 161 12.69 -15.26 3.09
N VAL A 162 11.44 -15.05 2.65
CA VAL A 162 10.78 -15.90 1.66
C VAL A 162 11.28 -15.59 0.24
N ILE A 163 11.54 -14.31 -0.07
CA ILE A 163 11.90 -13.85 -1.41
C ILE A 163 13.42 -13.95 -1.67
N TYR A 164 14.26 -13.77 -0.65
CA TYR A 164 15.71 -13.61 -0.79
C TYR A 164 16.55 -14.68 -0.08
N PRO A 165 17.36 -15.41 -0.86
CA PRO A 165 18.74 -15.74 -0.51
C PRO A 165 19.76 -15.00 -1.40
N ALA A 166 19.35 -13.95 -2.14
CA ALA A 166 20.17 -13.30 -3.17
C ALA A 166 21.01 -12.10 -2.64
N PRO A 167 22.12 -11.75 -3.31
CA PRO A 167 23.02 -10.67 -2.88
C PRO A 167 22.38 -9.29 -2.97
N ALA A 168 22.77 -8.39 -2.06
CA ALA A 168 22.22 -7.04 -1.99
C ALA A 168 22.59 -6.21 -3.24
N PRO A 169 21.64 -5.45 -3.83
CA PRO A 169 21.92 -4.56 -4.95
C PRO A 169 22.86 -3.41 -4.54
N ASN A 170 23.47 -2.74 -5.52
CA ASN A 170 24.29 -1.55 -5.29
C ASN A 170 23.52 -0.51 -4.46
N ALA A 171 24.14 0.01 -3.39
CA ALA A 171 23.53 0.95 -2.46
C ALA A 171 22.95 2.19 -3.16
N VAL A 172 23.61 2.71 -4.21
CA VAL A 172 23.14 3.90 -4.94
C VAL A 172 21.85 3.58 -5.71
N VAL A 173 21.82 2.44 -6.40
CA VAL A 173 20.64 1.96 -7.15
C VAL A 173 19.49 1.67 -6.20
N ALA A 174 19.78 1.02 -5.06
CA ALA A 174 18.79 0.72 -4.03
C ALA A 174 18.16 1.99 -3.45
N VAL A 175 18.96 3.01 -3.12
CA VAL A 175 18.45 4.30 -2.62
C VAL A 175 17.61 5.00 -3.68
N ALA A 176 18.07 5.05 -4.94
CA ALA A 176 17.32 5.66 -6.03
C ALA A 176 15.96 4.96 -6.24
N ALA A 177 15.96 3.62 -6.24
CA ALA A 177 14.74 2.83 -6.37
C ALA A 177 13.77 3.07 -5.19
N VAL A 178 14.28 3.10 -3.95
CA VAL A 178 13.46 3.41 -2.76
C VAL A 178 12.82 4.77 -2.90
N VAL A 179 13.59 5.81 -3.26
CA VAL A 179 13.07 7.17 -3.42
C VAL A 179 12.00 7.22 -4.51
N ALA A 180 12.26 6.60 -5.66
CA ALA A 180 11.30 6.52 -6.75
C ALA A 180 10.02 5.81 -6.33
N ILE A 181 10.11 4.62 -5.71
CA ILE A 181 8.95 3.85 -5.24
C ILE A 181 8.15 4.64 -4.20
N VAL A 182 8.82 5.26 -3.22
CA VAL A 182 8.16 6.06 -2.19
C VAL A 182 7.39 7.21 -2.84
N ALA A 183 8.06 8.02 -3.66
CA ALA A 183 7.48 9.23 -4.23
C ALA A 183 6.42 8.95 -5.30
N ALA A 184 6.67 7.98 -6.19
CA ALA A 184 5.82 7.71 -7.34
C ALA A 184 4.67 6.75 -7.05
N VAL A 185 4.85 5.81 -6.12
CA VAL A 185 3.90 4.71 -5.90
C VAL A 185 3.28 4.79 -4.51
N ALA A 186 4.10 4.64 -3.47
CA ALA A 186 3.58 4.42 -2.12
C ALA A 186 2.89 5.66 -1.53
N VAL A 187 3.47 6.86 -1.71
CA VAL A 187 2.87 8.10 -1.18
C VAL A 187 1.50 8.37 -1.83
N PRO A 188 1.37 8.42 -3.18
CA PRO A 188 0.07 8.66 -3.80
C PRO A 188 -0.97 7.60 -3.45
N GLU A 189 -0.62 6.31 -3.55
CA GLU A 189 -1.57 5.23 -3.31
C GLU A 189 -2.01 5.16 -1.86
N GLU A 190 -1.09 5.23 -0.88
CA GLU A 190 -1.47 5.10 0.52
C GLU A 190 -2.23 6.32 1.03
N ILE A 191 -1.89 7.53 0.55
CA ILE A 191 -2.66 8.73 0.90
C ILE A 191 -4.07 8.62 0.31
N PHE A 192 -4.20 8.23 -0.96
CA PHE A 192 -5.49 8.06 -1.60
C PHE A 192 -6.35 7.00 -0.93
N PHE A 193 -5.86 5.75 -0.87
CA PHE A 193 -6.64 4.61 -0.41
C PHE A 193 -6.85 4.63 1.10
N ARG A 194 -5.83 4.97 1.90
CA ARG A 194 -5.94 4.93 3.38
C ARG A 194 -6.44 6.25 3.94
N ALA A 195 -5.69 7.32 3.72
CA ALA A 195 -5.97 8.59 4.40
C ALA A 195 -7.27 9.21 3.91
N LEU A 196 -7.51 9.22 2.60
CA LEU A 196 -8.68 9.87 2.00
C LEU A 196 -9.89 8.92 1.92
N LEU A 197 -9.79 7.85 1.14
CA LEU A 197 -10.91 6.98 0.78
C LEU A 197 -11.38 6.11 1.95
N GLN A 198 -10.49 5.29 2.53
CA GLN A 198 -10.86 4.37 3.61
C GLN A 198 -11.40 5.11 4.84
N THR A 199 -10.77 6.21 5.27
CA THR A 199 -11.26 6.98 6.43
C THR A 199 -12.70 7.46 6.24
N ARG A 200 -13.06 7.90 5.04
CA ARG A 200 -14.43 8.35 4.72
C ARG A 200 -15.41 7.19 4.61
N LEU A 201 -15.01 6.08 4.00
CA LEU A 201 -15.82 4.86 3.97
C LEU A 201 -16.10 4.37 5.39
N GLU A 202 -15.12 4.42 6.29
CA GLU A 202 -15.30 4.07 7.71
C GLU A 202 -16.23 5.03 8.45
N ARG A 203 -16.29 6.30 8.04
CA ARG A 203 -17.22 7.29 8.59
C ARG A 203 -18.66 7.01 8.18
N VAL A 204 -18.88 6.64 6.91
CA VAL A 204 -20.22 6.41 6.33
C VAL A 204 -20.76 5.01 6.63
N LEU A 205 -19.93 3.98 6.47
CA LEU A 205 -20.35 2.56 6.59
C LEU A 205 -20.02 1.96 7.96
N GLY A 206 -19.29 2.68 8.81
CA GLY A 206 -18.72 2.17 10.05
C GLY A 206 -17.33 1.56 9.86
N ARG A 207 -16.61 1.35 10.97
CA ARG A 207 -15.17 1.01 10.96
C ARG A 207 -14.85 -0.27 10.17
N TRP A 208 -15.58 -1.35 10.40
CA TRP A 208 -15.26 -2.63 9.77
C TRP A 208 -15.74 -2.68 8.32
N THR A 209 -16.97 -2.28 8.06
CA THR A 209 -17.53 -2.25 6.70
C THR A 209 -16.76 -1.30 5.79
N GLY A 210 -16.37 -0.13 6.30
CA GLY A 210 -15.56 0.83 5.56
C GLY A 210 -14.14 0.35 5.27
N LEU A 211 -13.50 -0.34 6.23
CA LEU A 211 -12.23 -1.02 6.00
C LEU A 211 -12.37 -2.06 4.89
N LEU A 212 -13.36 -2.96 4.98
CA LEU A 212 -13.58 -4.01 3.98
C LEU A 212 -13.86 -3.42 2.58
N ALA A 213 -14.68 -2.36 2.50
CA ALA A 213 -14.93 -1.66 1.25
C ALA A 213 -13.63 -1.05 0.68
N GLY A 214 -12.81 -0.42 1.52
CA GLY A 214 -11.50 0.11 1.12
C GLY A 214 -10.54 -0.99 0.63
N VAL A 215 -10.54 -2.15 1.27
CA VAL A 215 -9.76 -3.33 0.84
C VAL A 215 -10.22 -3.80 -0.53
N VAL A 216 -11.53 -3.92 -0.77
CA VAL A 216 -12.06 -4.36 -2.06
C VAL A 216 -11.64 -3.38 -3.17
N LEU A 217 -11.79 -2.07 -2.95
CA LEU A 217 -11.42 -1.05 -3.93
C LEU A 217 -9.92 -1.05 -4.23
N PHE A 218 -9.09 -1.14 -3.19
CA PHE A 218 -7.64 -1.25 -3.33
C PHE A 218 -7.23 -2.51 -4.09
N THR A 219 -7.86 -3.64 -3.78
CA THR A 219 -7.58 -4.93 -4.42
C THR A 219 -7.96 -4.86 -5.90
N ALA A 220 -9.16 -4.38 -6.21
CA ALA A 220 -9.63 -4.23 -7.59
C ALA A 220 -8.71 -3.32 -8.41
N ALA A 221 -8.30 -2.18 -7.85
CA ALA A 221 -7.37 -1.27 -8.51
C ALA A 221 -5.97 -1.90 -8.68
N SER A 222 -5.47 -2.62 -7.66
CA SER A 222 -4.14 -3.26 -7.73
C SER A 222 -4.09 -4.41 -8.73
N VAL A 223 -5.15 -5.23 -8.80
CA VAL A 223 -5.28 -6.30 -9.81
C VAL A 223 -5.42 -5.71 -11.21
N TYR A 224 -6.22 -4.64 -11.36
CA TYR A 224 -6.32 -3.94 -12.65
C TYR A 224 -4.95 -3.39 -13.08
N LEU A 225 -4.24 -2.76 -12.15
CA LEU A 225 -2.91 -2.24 -12.40
C LEU A 225 -1.90 -3.33 -12.71
N SER A 226 -1.97 -4.54 -12.13
CA SER A 226 -1.06 -5.64 -12.51
C SER A 226 -1.36 -6.21 -13.90
N GLU A 227 -2.63 -6.26 -14.30
CA GLU A 227 -3.02 -6.78 -15.63
C GLU A 227 -2.71 -5.77 -16.76
N PHE A 228 -3.00 -4.50 -16.54
CA PHE A 228 -2.88 -3.44 -17.55
C PHE A 228 -1.63 -2.55 -17.38
N GLY A 229 -0.86 -2.74 -16.30
CA GLY A 229 0.31 -1.94 -16.00
C GLY A 229 1.36 -2.62 -15.10
N ASP A 230 2.39 -1.84 -14.81
CA ASP A 230 3.42 -2.01 -13.78
C ASP A 230 4.45 -3.16 -13.92
N PHE A 231 4.16 -4.37 -14.42
CA PHE A 231 5.15 -5.48 -14.29
C PHE A 231 5.16 -6.53 -15.44
N SER A 232 4.38 -6.27 -16.49
CA SER A 232 3.79 -7.26 -17.40
C SER A 232 4.70 -7.85 -18.49
N ARG A 233 6.03 -7.85 -18.34
CA ARG A 233 6.87 -8.74 -19.17
C ARG A 233 7.97 -9.49 -18.43
N GLN A 234 8.54 -8.92 -17.36
CA GLN A 234 9.62 -9.58 -16.59
C GLN A 234 9.19 -10.02 -15.20
N ALA A 235 8.26 -9.32 -14.55
CA ALA A 235 7.65 -9.79 -13.29
C ALA A 235 6.42 -10.69 -13.53
N GLN A 236 6.00 -10.84 -14.79
CA GLN A 236 5.06 -11.88 -15.25
C GLN A 236 5.57 -13.31 -14.97
N GLU A 237 6.89 -13.51 -14.83
CA GLU A 237 7.47 -14.79 -14.40
C GLU A 237 7.17 -15.10 -12.91
N LEU A 238 6.77 -14.10 -12.12
CA LEU A 238 6.33 -14.22 -10.72
C LEU A 238 4.81 -14.04 -10.52
N GLU A 239 4.06 -13.57 -11.54
CA GLU A 239 2.63 -13.29 -11.43
C GLU A 239 1.78 -14.42 -12.01
N PHE A 240 1.36 -15.31 -11.12
CA PHE A 240 0.52 -16.47 -11.39
C PHE A 240 -0.96 -16.12 -11.55
N GLY A 241 -1.33 -15.37 -12.58
CA GLY A 241 -2.73 -15.15 -12.98
C GLY A 241 -3.62 -14.37 -11.99
N VAL A 242 -4.72 -13.83 -12.53
CA VAL A 242 -5.66 -12.92 -11.85
C VAL A 242 -6.08 -13.37 -10.45
N VAL A 243 -6.33 -14.68 -10.26
CA VAL A 243 -6.83 -15.22 -8.98
C VAL A 243 -5.79 -15.11 -7.86
N HIS A 244 -4.50 -15.36 -8.14
CA HIS A 244 -3.46 -15.25 -7.11
C HIS A 244 -3.15 -13.79 -6.79
N ALA A 245 -3.14 -12.92 -7.80
CA ALA A 245 -3.02 -11.48 -7.61
C ALA A 245 -4.15 -10.95 -6.71
N LEU A 246 -5.38 -11.40 -6.94
CA LEU A 246 -6.55 -11.04 -6.13
C LEU A 246 -6.34 -11.42 -4.65
N VAL A 247 -5.95 -12.66 -4.37
CA VAL A 247 -5.74 -13.15 -3.00
C VAL A 247 -4.60 -12.40 -2.31
N PHE A 248 -3.48 -12.19 -3.00
CA PHE A 248 -2.34 -11.46 -2.47
C PHE A 248 -2.68 -10.00 -2.15
N TYR A 249 -3.25 -9.26 -3.11
CA TYR A 249 -3.61 -7.85 -2.89
C TYR A 249 -4.76 -7.69 -1.89
N ALA A 250 -5.68 -8.65 -1.78
CA ALA A 250 -6.67 -8.67 -0.71
C ALA A 250 -6.01 -8.81 0.65
N GLY A 251 -5.06 -9.74 0.81
CA GLY A 251 -4.30 -9.92 2.04
C GLY A 251 -3.51 -8.66 2.42
N VAL A 252 -2.74 -8.12 1.48
CA VAL A 252 -1.97 -6.86 1.68
C VAL A 252 -2.92 -5.71 2.02
N GLY A 253 -4.05 -5.61 1.31
CA GLY A 253 -5.08 -4.61 1.56
C GLY A 253 -5.64 -4.71 2.98
N VAL A 254 -5.95 -5.91 3.47
CA VAL A 254 -6.40 -6.12 4.86
C VAL A 254 -5.33 -5.69 5.85
N LEU A 255 -4.08 -6.11 5.64
CA LEU A 255 -2.96 -5.77 6.52
C LEU A 255 -2.78 -4.25 6.64
N GLN A 256 -2.67 -3.55 5.51
CA GLN A 256 -2.49 -2.10 5.47
C GLN A 256 -3.75 -1.36 5.97
N GLY A 257 -4.93 -1.79 5.54
CA GLY A 257 -6.19 -1.22 5.99
C GLY A 257 -6.37 -1.34 7.50
N TYR A 258 -5.97 -2.48 8.08
CA TYR A 258 -6.02 -2.69 9.53
C TYR A 258 -4.93 -1.92 10.28
N LEU A 259 -3.71 -1.84 9.74
CA LEU A 259 -2.63 -1.00 10.26
C LEU A 259 -3.05 0.48 10.32
N TRP A 260 -3.71 0.97 9.26
CA TRP A 260 -4.30 2.30 9.23
C TRP A 260 -5.40 2.48 10.28
N ALA A 261 -6.38 1.56 10.34
CA ALA A 261 -7.48 1.66 11.30
C ALA A 261 -7.01 1.58 12.77
N ALA A 262 -5.92 0.85 13.04
CA ALA A 262 -5.36 0.70 14.39
C ALA A 262 -4.58 1.95 14.85
N TYR A 263 -3.69 2.48 14.00
CA TYR A 263 -2.70 3.50 14.41
C TYR A 263 -2.84 4.87 13.73
N ARG A 264 -3.66 4.97 12.66
CA ARG A 264 -3.80 6.13 11.75
C ARG A 264 -2.47 6.75 11.33
N ASN A 265 -1.40 5.97 11.24
CA ASN A 265 -0.07 6.48 10.94
C ASN A 265 0.24 6.20 9.47
N ILE A 266 0.27 7.25 8.65
CA ILE A 266 0.46 7.10 7.20
C ILE A 266 1.88 6.64 6.86
N TRP A 267 2.87 7.05 7.67
CA TRP A 267 4.27 6.69 7.47
C TRP A 267 4.51 5.18 7.58
N LEU A 268 3.77 4.50 8.46
CA LEU A 268 3.85 3.04 8.59
C LEU A 268 3.27 2.31 7.38
N ASN A 269 2.21 2.87 6.78
CA ASN A 269 1.59 2.31 5.57
C ASN A 269 2.49 2.54 4.35
N ILE A 270 3.06 3.74 4.22
CA ILE A 270 4.05 4.06 3.18
C ILE A 270 5.25 3.13 3.31
N LEU A 271 5.83 2.99 4.52
CA LEU A 271 6.96 2.10 4.77
C LEU A 271 6.64 0.66 4.33
N LEU A 272 5.49 0.14 4.75
CA LEU A 272 5.07 -1.22 4.41
C LEU A 272 4.84 -1.38 2.90
N ARG A 273 4.14 -0.43 2.25
CA ARG A 273 3.90 -0.46 0.80
C ARG A 273 5.20 -0.39 0.02
N SER A 274 6.06 0.58 0.33
CA SER A 274 7.35 0.76 -0.31
C SER A 274 8.23 -0.47 -0.12
N GLY A 275 8.25 -1.06 1.08
CA GLY A 275 9.01 -2.28 1.34
C GLY A 275 8.51 -3.47 0.54
N ILE A 276 7.19 -3.67 0.45
CA ILE A 276 6.59 -4.75 -0.36
C ILE A 276 6.91 -4.56 -1.84
N VAL A 277 6.74 -3.35 -2.37
CA VAL A 277 7.06 -3.05 -3.78
C VAL A 277 8.55 -3.21 -4.04
N LEU A 278 9.41 -2.70 -3.16
CA LEU A 278 10.86 -2.84 -3.29
C LEU A 278 11.27 -4.32 -3.32
N LEU A 279 10.74 -5.15 -2.42
CA LEU A 279 11.05 -6.59 -2.40
C LEU A 279 10.64 -7.29 -3.70
N ARG A 280 9.60 -6.82 -4.38
CA ARG A 280 9.17 -7.35 -5.68
C ARG A 280 10.03 -6.87 -6.84
N VAL A 281 10.50 -5.63 -6.81
CA VAL A 281 11.30 -5.01 -7.88
C VAL A 281 12.79 -5.30 -7.74
N ALA A 282 13.26 -5.60 -6.53
CA ALA A 282 14.67 -5.79 -6.22
C ALA A 282 15.37 -6.89 -7.07
N PRO A 283 14.74 -8.00 -7.50
CA PRO A 283 15.35 -8.93 -8.45
C PRO A 283 15.64 -8.29 -9.81
N ALA A 284 14.77 -7.40 -10.29
CA ALA A 284 14.96 -6.71 -11.57
C ALA A 284 16.07 -5.65 -11.50
N LEU A 285 16.26 -5.02 -10.33
CA LEU A 285 17.32 -4.03 -10.09
C LEU A 285 18.73 -4.64 -10.06
N GLN A 286 18.87 -5.96 -10.04
CA GLN A 286 20.17 -6.65 -10.11
C GLN A 286 20.68 -6.80 -11.56
N LEU A 287 19.83 -6.60 -12.56
CA LEU A 287 20.16 -6.76 -13.99
C LEU A 287 20.76 -5.49 -14.62
N VAL A 288 20.90 -4.42 -13.85
CA VAL A 288 21.44 -3.11 -14.26
C VAL A 288 22.73 -2.82 -13.49
#